data_AF-A0A6J1MJS2-F1
#
_entry.id   AF-A0A6J1MJS2-F1
#
_cell.length_a   1.000
_cell.length_b   1.000
_cell.length_c   1.000
_cell.angle_alpha   90.00
_cell.angle_beta   90.00
_cell.angle_gamma   90.00
#
_symmetry.space_group_name_H-M   'P 1'
#
loop_
_entity.id
_entity.type
_entity.pdbx_description
1 polymer ?
#
loop_
_entity_poly.entity_id
_entity_poly.type
_entity_poly.pdbx_seq_one_letter_code
_entity_poly.pdbx_strand_id
1 'polypeptide(L)' 'MRFLALIAFCLLALLGLAAAKGPEEICACPRHLDTVCGSDGVTYPNPCELNCIAKRAARNGQVLTQVKAGRC' A
#
# COMPACT_ATOMS: atom_id res chain seq x y z
N MET A 1 23.18 -38.11 -4.85
CA MET A 1 21.82 -38.29 -5.40
C MET A 1 20.73 -37.76 -4.47
N ARG A 2 20.60 -38.25 -3.22
CA ARG A 2 19.55 -37.80 -2.27
C ARG A 2 19.69 -36.35 -1.76
N PHE A 3 20.92 -35.87 -1.55
CA PHE A 3 21.17 -34.49 -1.08
C PHE A 3 20.83 -33.41 -2.13
N LEU A 4 21.08 -33.69 -3.41
CA LEU A 4 20.75 -32.77 -4.51
C LEU A 4 19.23 -32.56 -4.63
N ALA A 5 18.44 -33.61 -4.40
CA ALA A 5 16.98 -33.54 -4.40
C ALA A 5 16.45 -32.67 -3.24
N LEU A 6 17.07 -32.76 -2.05
CA LEU A 6 16.70 -31.94 -0.90
C LEU A 6 17.04 -30.46 -1.10
N ILE A 7 18.22 -30.16 -1.67
CA ILE A 7 18.63 -28.79 -1.99
C ILE A 7 17.68 -28.19 -3.02
N ALA A 8 17.32 -28.93 -4.07
CA ALA A 8 16.36 -28.48 -5.09
C ALA A 8 14.97 -28.21 -4.48
N PHE A 9 14.49 -29.08 -3.59
CA PHE A 9 13.21 -28.91 -2.91
C PHE A 9 13.20 -27.68 -1.99
N CYS A 10 14.28 -27.46 -1.22
CA CYS A 10 14.43 -26.26 -0.39
C CYS A 10 14.46 -24.98 -1.22
N LEU A 11 15.17 -24.96 -2.35
CA LEU A 11 15.22 -23.78 -3.24
C LEU A 11 13.85 -23.46 -3.84
N LEU A 12 13.09 -24.47 -4.25
CA LEU A 12 11.72 -24.30 -4.76
C LEU A 12 10.76 -23.79 -3.68
N ALA A 13 10.87 -24.31 -2.45
CA ALA A 13 10.06 -23.84 -1.32
C ALA A 13 10.38 -22.38 -0.94
N LEU A 14 11.66 -21.99 -0.95
CA LEU A 14 12.10 -20.62 -0.69
C LEU A 14 11.60 -19.63 -1.75
N LEU A 15 11.55 -20.03 -3.02
CA LEU A 15 10.99 -19.22 -4.10
C LEU A 15 9.46 -19.03 -3.96
N GLY A 16 8.74 -20.04 -3.47
CA GLY A 16 7.28 -19.98 -3.29
C GLY A 16 6.81 -19.07 -2.15
N LEU A 17 7.64 -18.86 -1.12
CA LEU A 17 7.30 -18.04 0.06
C LEU A 17 7.37 -16.52 -0.21
N ALA A 18 7.95 -16.08 -1.32
CA ALA A 18 8.24 -14.66 -1.55
C ALA A 18 7.06 -13.83 -2.12
N ALA A 19 5.92 -14.43 -2.45
CA ALA A 19 4.92 -13.77 -3.31
C ALA A 19 3.48 -13.73 -2.76
N ALA A 20 3.29 -13.62 -1.45
CA ALA A 20 1.95 -13.33 -0.90
C ALA A 20 1.61 -11.84 -1.06
N LYS A 21 1.10 -11.44 -2.24
CA LYS A 21 0.48 -10.13 -2.43
C LYS A 21 -0.89 -10.15 -1.74
N GLY A 22 -1.03 -9.42 -0.63
CA GLY A 22 -2.29 -9.33 0.12
C GLY A 22 -3.46 -8.79 -0.73
N PRO A 23 -4.70 -8.93 -0.24
CA PRO A 23 -5.87 -8.44 -0.97
C PRO A 23 -5.73 -6.95 -1.27
N GLU A 24 -5.98 -6.58 -2.53
CA GLU A 24 -6.03 -5.18 -2.93
C GLU A 24 -7.23 -4.51 -2.25
N GLU A 25 -6.97 -3.56 -1.35
CA GLU A 25 -8.02 -2.86 -0.64
C GLU A 25 -8.71 -1.88 -1.59
N ILE A 26 -9.98 -2.14 -1.90
CA ILE A 26 -10.82 -1.27 -2.72
C ILE A 26 -11.22 -0.05 -1.89
N CYS A 27 -10.95 1.14 -2.42
CA CYS A 27 -11.37 2.39 -1.79
C CYS A 27 -12.66 2.92 -2.44
N ALA A 28 -13.77 2.70 -1.76
CA ALA A 28 -15.05 3.27 -2.12
C ALA A 28 -15.15 4.72 -1.61
N CYS A 29 -14.75 5.68 -2.45
CA CYS A 29 -14.87 7.11 -2.14
C CYS A 29 -15.89 7.80 -3.07
N PRO A 30 -16.69 8.74 -2.54
CA PRO A 30 -17.50 9.63 -3.37
C PRO A 30 -16.61 10.48 -4.28
N ARG A 31 -17.17 10.95 -5.41
CA ARG A 31 -16.45 11.76 -6.40
C ARG A 31 -16.59 13.27 -6.18
N HIS A 32 -16.88 13.70 -4.96
CA HIS A 32 -16.88 15.13 -4.63
C HIS A 32 -15.46 15.66 -4.61
N LEU A 33 -15.28 16.91 -5.02
CA LEU A 33 -13.99 17.57 -5.08
C LEU A 33 -13.86 18.52 -3.88
N ASP A 34 -13.26 18.03 -2.80
CA ASP A 34 -12.97 18.78 -1.58
C ASP A 34 -11.48 18.67 -1.29
N THR A 35 -10.67 19.31 -2.14
CA THR A 35 -9.23 19.09 -2.16
C THR A 35 -8.56 19.31 -0.81
N VAL A 36 -7.56 18.49 -0.50
CA VAL A 36 -6.77 18.58 0.73
C VAL A 36 -5.28 18.40 0.46
N CYS A 37 -4.44 18.99 1.31
CA CYS A 37 -2.99 18.83 1.25
C CYS A 37 -2.54 17.76 2.25
N GLY A 38 -1.82 16.75 1.76
CA GLY A 38 -1.21 15.70 2.57
C GLY A 38 0.12 16.12 3.19
N SER A 39 0.57 15.38 4.21
CA SER A 39 1.87 15.56 4.87
C SER A 39 3.06 15.20 3.99
N ASP A 40 2.81 14.58 2.84
CA ASP A 40 3.73 14.31 1.76
C ASP A 40 3.83 15.47 0.74
N GLY A 41 3.08 16.56 0.94
CA GLY A 41 3.04 17.68 0.00
C GLY A 41 2.21 17.42 -1.26
N VAL A 42 1.44 16.32 -1.31
CA VAL A 42 0.56 15.99 -2.43
C VAL A 42 -0.85 16.52 -2.18
N THR A 43 -1.47 17.06 -3.24
CA THR A 43 -2.89 17.44 -3.19
C THR A 43 -3.76 16.23 -3.53
N TYR A 44 -4.68 15.89 -2.64
CA TYR A 44 -5.65 14.81 -2.81
C TYR A 44 -7.02 15.39 -3.19
N PRO A 45 -7.81 14.73 -4.06
CA PRO A 45 -9.10 15.26 -4.53
C PRO A 45 -10.15 15.46 -3.43
N ASN A 46 -10.12 14.62 -2.39
CA ASN A 46 -10.97 14.74 -1.22
C ASN A 46 -10.34 14.03 -0.01
N PRO A 47 -10.86 14.26 1.22
CA PRO A 47 -10.34 13.61 2.42
C PRO A 47 -10.47 12.08 2.40
N CYS A 48 -11.48 11.54 1.72
CA CYS A 48 -11.68 10.08 1.62
C CYS A 48 -10.52 9.43 0.84
N GLU A 49 -10.15 10.02 -0.30
CA GLU A 49 -9.05 9.55 -1.13
C GLU A 49 -7.70 9.67 -0.41
N LEU A 50 -7.46 10.76 0.34
CA LEU A 50 -6.29 10.87 1.21
C LEU A 50 -6.25 9.73 2.23
N ASN A 51 -7.36 9.47 2.93
CA ASN A 51 -7.44 8.42 3.95
C ASN A 51 -7.23 7.01 3.37
N CYS A 52 -7.78 6.75 2.18
CA CYS A 52 -7.54 5.51 1.44
C CYS A 52 -6.03 5.27 1.24
N ILE A 53 -5.34 6.28 0.72
CA ILE A 53 -3.90 6.18 0.45
C ILE A 53 -3.13 6.11 1.75
N ALA A 54 -3.56 6.82 2.80
CA ALA A 54 -2.95 6.76 4.12
C ALA A 54 -3.00 5.35 4.74
N LYS A 55 -4.11 4.62 4.59
CA LYS A 55 -4.20 3.22 5.03
C LYS A 55 -3.21 2.31 4.30
N ARG A 56 -3.04 2.52 2.99
CA ARG A 56 -2.06 1.78 2.19
C ARG A 56 -0.62 2.13 2.59
N ALA A 57 -0.34 3.40 2.80
CA ALA A 57 0.94 3.91 3.27
C ALA A 57 1.29 3.34 4.65
N ALA A 58 0.33 3.27 5.58
CA ALA A 58 0.54 2.72 6.92
C ALA A 58 0.98 1.25 6.90
N ARG A 59 0.44 0.44 5.97
CA ARG A 59 0.91 -0.95 5.76
C ARG A 59 2.37 -1.03 5.31
N ASN A 60 2.87 0.00 4.64
CA ASN A 60 4.25 0.13 4.20
C ASN A 60 5.12 0.88 5.23
N GLY A 61 4.62 1.14 6.45
CA GLY A 61 5.34 1.86 7.49
C GLY A 61 5.43 3.38 7.28
N GLN A 62 4.63 3.94 6.37
CA GLN A 62 4.60 5.36 6.07
C GLN A 62 3.41 6.04 6.76
N VAL A 63 3.62 7.24 7.29
CA VAL A 63 2.56 8.05 7.91
C VAL A 63 2.15 9.15 6.95
N LEU A 64 0.89 9.13 6.50
CA LEU A 64 0.28 10.16 5.68
C LEU A 64 -0.91 10.77 6.44
N THR A 65 -0.90 12.08 6.62
CA THR A 65 -1.94 12.83 7.32
C THR A 65 -2.35 14.05 6.51
N GLN A 66 -3.54 14.58 6.76
CA GLN A 66 -3.97 15.87 6.20
C GLN A 66 -3.29 17.01 6.97
N VAL A 67 -2.65 17.94 6.24
CA VAL A 67 -2.01 19.14 6.81
C VAL A 67 -2.94 20.34 6.78
N LYS A 68 -3.58 20.59 5.63
CA LYS A 68 -4.52 21.71 5.44
C LYS A 68 -5.60 21.34 4.44
N ALA A 69 -6.74 22.03 4.51
CA ALA A 69 -7.72 22.04 3.44
C ALA A 69 -7.20 22.82 2.23
N GLY A 70 -7.67 22.47 1.04
CA GLY A 70 -7.20 23.05 -0.22
C GLY A 70 -5.95 22.35 -0.77
N ARG A 71 -5.39 22.93 -1.83
CA ARG A 71 -4.16 22.43 -2.46
C ARG A 71 -2.96 22.64 -1.54
N CYS A 72 -1.94 21.77 -1.67
CA CYS A 72 -0.59 22.13 -1.25
C CYS A 72 -0.15 23.36 -2.06
#